data_AF-A0A1Z5J2F5-F1
#
_entry.id   AF-A0A1Z5J2F5-F1
#
_cell.length_a   1.000
_cell.length_b   1.000
_cell.length_c   1.000
_cell.angle_alpha   90.00
_cell.angle_beta   90.00
_cell.angle_gamma   90.00
#
_symmetry.space_group_name_H-M   'P 1'
#
loop_
_entity.id
_entity.type
_entity.pdbx_description
1 polymer ?
#
loop_
_entity_poly.entity_id
_entity_poly.type
_entity_poly.pdbx_seq_one_letter_code
_entity_poly.pdbx_strand_id
1 'polypeptide(L)'
;MMETNENDSGAWQPNELTAARQQINDIDDQIVKLLAQRFEAVTKVNEAKAAANLPIMDHNREDQVLDRVTSMDPNPGTKLYMRNIFATIMKNSRDYQDYLTKTNQAH
;
A
#
# COMPACT_ATOMS: atom_id res chain seq x y z
N MET A 1 -49.48 27.70 -10.60
CA MET A 1 -48.55 27.90 -9.47
C MET A 1 -47.65 26.69 -9.46
N MET A 2 -46.38 26.91 -9.76
CA MET A 2 -45.38 25.86 -9.98
C MET A 2 -44.63 25.71 -8.66
N GLU A 3 -44.90 24.65 -7.90
CA GLU A 3 -44.08 24.29 -6.76
C GLU A 3 -42.82 23.61 -7.31
N THR A 4 -41.73 24.37 -7.37
CA THR A 4 -40.41 23.82 -7.68
C THR A 4 -39.96 23.02 -6.47
N ASN A 5 -39.91 21.70 -6.63
CA ASN A 5 -39.26 20.78 -5.72
C ASN A 5 -37.75 21.10 -5.71
N GLU A 6 -37.31 21.95 -4.79
CA GLU A 6 -35.91 22.12 -4.44
C GLU A 6 -35.46 20.90 -3.63
N ASN A 7 -35.25 19.79 -4.32
CA ASN A 7 -34.48 18.68 -3.77
C ASN A 7 -33.24 18.48 -4.64
N ASP A 8 -32.44 19.54 -4.70
CA ASP A 8 -31.09 19.52 -5.26
C ASP A 8 -30.15 20.16 -4.23
N SER A 9 -29.46 19.33 -3.44
CA SER A 9 -28.20 19.73 -2.83
C SER A 9 -27.41 18.49 -2.44
N GLY A 10 -26.27 18.28 -3.10
CA GLY A 10 -25.24 17.29 -2.76
C GLY A 10 -24.55 17.56 -1.42
N ALA A 11 -25.34 17.75 -0.35
CA ALA A 11 -24.86 17.82 1.02
C ALA A 11 -24.88 16.41 1.61
N TRP A 12 -23.69 15.81 1.72
CA TRP A 12 -23.49 14.54 2.40
C TRP A 12 -24.19 14.56 3.76
N GLN A 13 -25.06 13.59 4.02
CA GLN A 13 -25.67 13.47 5.33
C GLN A 13 -24.56 13.13 6.34
N PRO A 14 -24.48 13.79 7.51
CA PRO A 14 -23.41 13.56 8.49
C PRO A 14 -23.24 12.09 8.90
N ASN A 15 -24.31 11.29 8.83
CA ASN A 15 -24.29 9.84 9.10
C ASN A 15 -23.57 9.04 8.00
N GLU A 16 -23.77 9.36 6.73
CA GLU A 16 -23.12 8.68 5.58
C GLU A 16 -21.62 8.95 5.56
N LEU A 17 -21.22 10.20 5.82
CA LEU A 17 -19.80 10.56 5.95
C LEU A 17 -19.14 9.83 7.13
N THR A 18 -19.85 9.72 8.25
CA THR A 18 -19.35 9.01 9.44
C THR A 18 -19.20 7.52 9.16
N ALA A 19 -20.17 6.90 8.48
CA ALA A 19 -20.10 5.49 8.09
C ALA A 19 -18.93 5.23 7.12
N ALA A 20 -18.76 6.08 6.11
CA ALA A 20 -17.65 5.96 5.16
C ALA A 20 -16.27 6.08 5.86
N ARG A 21 -16.14 7.00 6.81
CA ARG A 21 -14.90 7.13 7.62
C ARG A 21 -14.65 5.91 8.48
N GLN A 22 -15.68 5.33 9.10
CA GLN A 22 -15.51 4.11 9.87
C GLN A 22 -15.05 2.94 8.98
N GLN A 23 -15.64 2.81 7.79
CA GLN A 23 -15.20 1.81 6.82
C GLN A 23 -13.73 1.99 6.42
N ILE A 24 -13.26 3.24 6.23
CA ILE A 24 -11.84 3.52 5.97
C ILE A 24 -10.97 3.07 7.14
N ASN A 25 -11.34 3.40 8.38
CA ASN A 25 -10.57 2.99 9.57
C ASN A 25 -10.45 1.46 9.65
N ASP A 26 -11.54 0.73 9.40
CA ASP A 26 -11.55 -0.74 9.45
C ASP A 26 -10.65 -1.35 8.35
N ILE A 27 -10.54 -0.69 7.19
CA ILE A 27 -9.63 -1.08 6.10
C ILE A 27 -8.18 -0.75 6.49
N ASP A 28 -7.93 0.43 7.05
CA ASP A 28 -6.59 0.86 7.46
C ASP A 28 -6.01 -0.07 8.53
N ASP A 29 -6.84 -0.52 9.49
CA ASP A 29 -6.46 -1.52 10.49
C ASP A 29 -6.01 -2.85 9.85
N GLN A 30 -6.65 -3.25 8.75
CA GLN A 30 -6.25 -4.44 7.99
C GLN A 30 -4.97 -4.19 7.20
N ILE A 31 -4.83 -3.01 6.57
CA ILE A 31 -3.61 -2.63 5.85
C ILE A 31 -2.40 -2.66 6.79
N VAL A 32 -2.51 -2.12 8.01
CA VAL A 32 -1.42 -2.15 9.00
C VAL A 32 -0.99 -3.59 9.31
N LYS A 33 -1.95 -4.49 9.57
CA LYS A 33 -1.66 -5.90 9.85
C LYS A 33 -0.96 -6.58 8.66
N LEU A 34 -1.44 -6.32 7.44
CA LEU A 34 -0.85 -6.88 6.22
C LEU A 34 0.55 -6.34 5.95
N LEU A 35 0.78 -5.04 6.20
CA LEU A 35 2.10 -4.44 6.04
C LEU A 35 3.10 -4.97 7.08
N ALA A 36 2.67 -5.19 8.32
CA ALA A 36 3.51 -5.83 9.34
C ALA A 36 3.96 -7.24 8.91
N GLN A 37 3.01 -8.08 8.47
CA GLN A 37 3.32 -9.40 7.91
C GLN A 37 4.24 -9.31 6.68
N ARG A 38 4.05 -8.29 5.84
CA ARG A 38 4.91 -8.04 4.70
C ARG A 38 6.34 -7.72 5.13
N PHE A 39 6.55 -6.95 6.21
CA PHE A 39 7.88 -6.66 6.73
C PHE A 39 8.57 -7.91 7.32
N GLU A 40 7.84 -8.82 7.97
CA GLU A 40 8.39 -10.12 8.37
C GLU A 40 8.91 -10.91 7.16
N ALA A 41 8.19 -10.89 6.03
CA ALA A 41 8.65 -11.50 4.79
C ALA A 41 9.88 -10.78 4.20
N VAL A 42 9.94 -9.45 4.31
CA VAL A 42 11.10 -8.65 3.89
C VAL A 42 12.36 -9.02 4.67
N THR A 43 12.25 -9.28 5.99
CA THR A 43 13.36 -9.77 6.81
C THR A 43 13.91 -11.10 6.29
N LYS A 44 13.03 -12.07 6.01
CA LYS A 44 13.43 -13.37 5.43
C LYS A 44 14.10 -13.22 4.06
N VAL A 45 13.58 -12.32 3.22
CA VAL A 45 14.20 -12.01 1.92
C VAL A 45 15.59 -11.39 2.12
N ASN A 46 15.76 -10.50 3.11
CA ASN A 46 17.05 -9.90 3.41
C ASN A 46 18.09 -10.96 3.82
N GLU A 47 17.72 -11.87 4.72
CA GLU A 47 18.58 -12.99 5.15
C GLU A 47 18.98 -13.88 3.97
N ALA A 48 18.02 -14.25 3.12
CA ALA A 48 18.30 -15.06 1.93
C ALA A 48 19.23 -14.34 0.93
N LYS A 49 19.01 -13.04 0.70
CA LYS A 49 19.88 -12.23 -0.17
C LYS A 49 21.28 -12.09 0.40
N ALA A 50 21.42 -11.87 1.71
CA ALA A 50 22.72 -11.78 2.37
C ALA A 50 23.50 -13.11 2.26
N ALA A 51 22.84 -14.24 2.49
CA ALA A 51 23.45 -15.57 2.35
C ALA A 51 23.90 -15.86 0.90
N ALA A 52 23.18 -15.33 -0.10
CA ALA A 52 23.50 -15.48 -1.52
C ALA A 52 24.37 -14.35 -2.10
N ASN A 53 24.78 -13.37 -1.27
CA ASN A 53 25.51 -12.16 -1.69
C ASN A 53 24.81 -11.38 -2.84
N LEU A 54 23.48 -11.28 -2.76
CA LEU A 54 22.64 -10.58 -3.74
C LEU A 54 22.34 -9.13 -3.30
N PRO A 55 22.17 -8.20 -4.26
CA PRO A 55 21.85 -6.81 -3.94
C PRO A 55 20.42 -6.65 -3.38
N ILE A 56 20.24 -5.63 -2.54
CA ILE A 56 18.95 -5.24 -1.96
C ILE A 56 17.98 -4.80 -3.07
N MET A 57 18.46 -3.96 -4.00
CA MET A 57 17.66 -3.47 -5.12
C MET A 57 17.53 -4.54 -6.22
N ASP A 58 16.29 -4.84 -6.62
CA ASP A 58 15.96 -5.74 -7.73
C ASP A 58 14.83 -5.12 -8.55
N HIS A 59 15.22 -4.30 -9.54
CA HIS A 59 14.29 -3.56 -10.39
C HIS A 59 13.29 -4.47 -11.11
N ASN A 60 13.78 -5.59 -11.67
CA ASN A 60 12.94 -6.54 -12.40
C ASN A 60 11.85 -7.10 -11.48
N ARG A 61 12.21 -7.46 -10.24
CA ARG A 61 11.25 -7.96 -9.27
C ARG A 61 10.21 -6.91 -8.90
N GLU A 62 10.61 -5.65 -8.74
CA GLU A 62 9.73 -4.54 -8.39
C GLU A 62 8.73 -4.22 -9.49
N ASP A 63 9.19 -4.15 -10.75
CA ASP A 63 8.33 -3.93 -11.91
C ASP A 63 7.27 -5.03 -12.01
N GLN A 64 7.65 -6.29 -11.79
CA GLN A 64 6.70 -7.41 -11.73
C GLN A 64 5.66 -7.26 -10.60
N VAL A 65 6.04 -6.70 -9.44
CA VAL A 65 5.05 -6.41 -8.37
C VAL A 65 4.09 -5.33 -8.86
N LEU A 66 4.60 -4.22 -9.38
CA LEU A 66 3.78 -3.07 -9.82
C LEU A 66 2.80 -3.47 -10.91
N ASP A 67 3.24 -4.24 -11.89
CA ASP A 67 2.39 -4.68 -12.99
C ASP A 67 1.31 -5.65 -12.50
N ARG A 68 1.67 -6.57 -11.60
CA ARG A 68 0.69 -7.48 -10.97
C ARG A 68 -0.36 -6.71 -10.19
N VAL A 69 0.01 -5.81 -9.29
CA VAL A 69 -0.96 -5.10 -8.43
C VAL A 69 -1.84 -4.13 -9.21
N THR A 70 -1.30 -3.50 -10.26
CA THR A 70 -2.09 -2.64 -11.15
C THR A 70 -3.02 -3.42 -12.09
N SER A 71 -2.67 -4.67 -12.44
CA SER A 71 -3.56 -5.57 -13.18
C SER A 71 -4.73 -6.08 -12.33
N MET A 72 -4.55 -6.18 -11.01
CA MET A 72 -5.57 -6.65 -10.07
C MET A 72 -6.63 -5.59 -9.77
N ASP A 73 -6.32 -4.30 -9.98
CA ASP A 73 -7.28 -3.22 -9.80
C ASP A 73 -8.24 -3.16 -11.03
N PRO A 74 -9.53 -3.50 -10.87
CA PRO A 74 -10.47 -3.49 -11.98
C PRO A 74 -10.86 -2.08 -12.42
N ASN A 75 -10.57 -1.05 -11.60
CA ASN A 75 -10.96 0.33 -11.87
C ASN A 75 -9.80 1.09 -12.56
N PRO A 76 -9.92 1.46 -13.85
CA PRO A 76 -8.88 2.18 -14.56
C PRO A 76 -8.50 3.52 -13.92
N GLY A 77 -9.44 4.18 -13.26
CA GLY A 77 -9.23 5.48 -12.61
C GLY A 77 -8.34 5.41 -11.38
N THR A 78 -8.25 4.26 -10.72
CA THR A 78 -7.44 4.07 -9.49
C THR A 78 -6.09 3.42 -9.74
N LYS A 79 -5.84 2.85 -10.95
CA LYS A 79 -4.60 2.14 -11.27
C LYS A 79 -3.33 2.94 -11.02
N LEU A 80 -3.30 4.22 -11.39
CA LEU A 80 -2.13 5.07 -11.16
C LEU A 80 -1.85 5.25 -9.67
N TYR A 81 -2.90 5.46 -8.87
CA TYR A 81 -2.78 5.60 -7.42
C TYR A 81 -2.32 4.29 -6.77
N MET A 82 -2.87 3.15 -7.22
CA MET A 82 -2.43 1.83 -6.78
C MET A 82 -0.95 1.59 -7.07
N ARG A 83 -0.48 1.96 -8.27
CA ARG A 83 0.95 1.88 -8.64
C ARG A 83 1.81 2.70 -7.69
N ASN A 84 1.41 3.94 -7.39
CA ASN A 84 2.16 4.84 -6.53
C ASN A 84 2.24 4.35 -5.08
N ILE A 85 1.13 3.83 -4.54
CA ILE A 85 1.10 3.25 -3.19
C ILE A 85 2.08 2.08 -3.10
N PHE A 86 2.03 1.15 -4.05
CA PHE A 86 2.93 -0.01 -4.04
C PHE A 86 4.39 0.36 -4.28
N ALA A 87 4.68 1.35 -5.11
CA ALA A 87 6.03 1.89 -5.26
C ALA A 87 6.58 2.42 -3.93
N THR A 88 5.76 3.15 -3.17
CA THR A 88 6.11 3.65 -1.83
C THR A 88 6.32 2.51 -0.83
N ILE A 89 5.46 1.49 -0.84
CA ILE A 89 5.63 0.31 0.02
C ILE A 89 6.98 -0.39 -0.28
N MET A 90 7.32 -0.56 -1.57
CA MET A 90 8.60 -1.17 -1.96
C MET A 90 9.80 -0.32 -1.56
N LYS A 91 9.73 1.01 -1.71
CA LYS A 91 10.76 1.91 -1.21
C LYS A 91 11.03 1.70 0.28
N ASN A 92 9.99 1.72 1.12
CA ASN A 92 10.13 1.48 2.56
C ASN A 92 10.67 0.07 2.87
N SER A 93 10.42 -0.90 1.99
CA SER A 93 10.98 -2.26 2.14
C SER A 93 12.49 -2.25 1.96
N ARG A 94 13.00 -1.57 0.93
CA ARG A 94 14.43 -1.44 0.67
C ARG A 94 15.11 -0.68 1.80
N ASP A 95 14.52 0.44 2.23
CA ASP A 95 15.04 1.24 3.34
C ASP A 95 15.16 0.38 4.63
N TYR A 96 14.18 -0.51 4.87
CA TYR A 96 14.24 -1.45 5.99
C TYR A 96 15.30 -2.56 5.81
N GLN A 97 15.48 -3.10 4.61
CA GLN A 97 16.55 -4.05 4.29
C GLN A 97 17.94 -3.42 4.50
N ASP A 98 18.12 -2.18 4.06
CA ASP A 98 19.34 -1.40 4.28
C ASP A 98 19.62 -1.22 5.78
N TYR A 99 18.59 -0.91 6.57
CA TYR A 99 18.69 -0.82 8.03
C TYR A 99 19.12 -2.15 8.64
N LEU A 100 18.44 -3.26 8.32
CA LEU A 100 18.76 -4.59 8.84
C LEU A 100 20.20 -5.01 8.50
N THR A 101 20.64 -4.74 7.27
CA THR A 101 22.00 -5.07 6.82
C THR A 101 23.06 -4.31 7.60
N LYS A 102 22.84 -3.01 7.85
CA LYS A 102 23.75 -2.19 8.67
C LYS A 102 23.79 -2.64 10.13
N THR A 103 22.66 -2.99 10.72
CA THR A 103 22.60 -3.46 12.10
C THR A 103 23.24 -4.84 12.27
N ASN A 104 23.05 -5.75 11.32
CA ASN A 104 23.66 -7.08 11.36
C ASN A 104 25.19 -7.05 11.14
N GLN A 105 25.73 -5.97 10.58
CA GLN A 105 27.18 -5.76 10.45
C GLN A 105 27.83 -5.11 11.69
N ALA A 106 27.02 -4.64 12.65
CA ALA A 106 27.48 -3.98 13.88
C ALA A 106 27.62 -4.95 15.08
N HIS A 107 27.46 -6.25 14.85
CA HIS A 107 27.63 -7.35 15.81
C HIS A 107 28.61 -8.37 15.26
#